data_AF-A0A8S1PST5-F1
#
_entry.id   AF-A0A8S1PST5-F1
#
_cell.length_a   1.000
_cell.length_b   1.000
_cell.length_c   1.000
_cell.angle_alpha   90.00
_cell.angle_beta   90.00
_cell.angle_gamma   90.00
#
_symmetry.space_group_name_H-M   'P 1'
#
loop_
_entity.id
_entity.type
_entity.pdbx_description
1 polymer ?
#
loop_
_entity_poly.entity_id
_entity_poly.type
_entity_poly.pdbx_seq_one_letter_code
_entity_poly.pdbx_strand_id
1 'polypeptide(L)'
;MGACNNNLQTAGTIKIQSFLKSLLNHNGDIQFTAPIGAIKDEPQLQAENFSIQIWNQFDGLRKVRQDQNQLYNIISFFVLKQIVQQNDQVLLEKIYAVSQSMQWQVYLQGRQILNNKMNLKNSFQNIVQKIAKEKHLFELYYQDIQNNHNFFVLCIIFFRNWIYDIASQNKEKLNKKEEIQKILDWNIPFNLTNQILLNEIAQNMNLKINIFDVQTQSQEHFGTAQIEIFIIKQLSQLYIGLPKKYFTRNNPSAIIYQLYKQTNQARNVALEQQKFVSEDQNQQELIFEYQMTKQMFEQINLRGFKRVRGDGNCFYTAFIYQYLQIVITKFGDQEFQQFVEILKQIDFNLTHETIEHFPTEIRKDLKQIFLNFIYEIIGSKDKILSFENEFKNTKSIFYALSIIYAKNLIHYFVEFNSEYKVLLGEEAEQQIYEWELETDNIQVLLVILANCLNLILHFYFIDSDNKTIDLQFYQPYQNNLSLPSQNIYLLFCPGHYCIGLPLEKN
;
A
#
# COMPACT_ATOMS: atom_id res chain seq x y z
N MET A 1 -57.00 11.37 23.65
CA MET A 1 -57.13 10.85 25.02
C MET A 1 -57.12 9.33 24.96
N GLY A 2 -56.38 8.66 25.84
CA GLY A 2 -56.47 7.22 26.06
C GLY A 2 -55.30 6.41 25.51
N ALA A 3 -54.22 6.36 26.29
CA ALA A 3 -53.19 5.33 26.19
C ALA A 3 -53.70 4.02 26.80
N CYS A 4 -53.32 2.87 26.23
CA CYS A 4 -52.84 1.71 26.99
C CYS A 4 -52.25 0.62 26.08
N ASN A 5 -51.14 0.07 26.56
CA ASN A 5 -50.29 -0.99 26.01
C ASN A 5 -51.03 -2.31 25.68
N ASN A 6 -50.51 -3.06 24.72
CA ASN A 6 -50.09 -4.44 24.98
C ASN A 6 -49.11 -4.98 23.90
N ASN A 7 -48.19 -5.79 24.42
CA ASN A 7 -47.02 -6.39 23.79
C ASN A 7 -47.36 -7.46 22.74
N LEU A 8 -46.50 -7.57 21.71
CA LEU A 8 -46.09 -8.86 21.13
C LEU A 8 -44.74 -8.67 20.40
N GLN A 9 -43.69 -9.25 20.97
CA GLN A 9 -42.35 -9.40 20.39
C GLN A 9 -42.22 -10.78 19.75
N THR A 10 -41.72 -10.82 18.52
CA THR A 10 -40.95 -11.93 17.90
C THR A 10 -40.04 -11.26 16.84
N ALA A 11 -38.81 -11.63 16.54
CA ALA A 11 -37.77 -12.47 17.12
C ALA A 11 -36.47 -12.04 16.40
N GLY A 12 -35.30 -12.12 17.06
CA GLY A 12 -34.03 -12.07 16.32
C GLY A 12 -32.89 -11.27 16.92
N THR A 13 -32.60 -11.40 18.22
CA THR A 13 -31.25 -11.06 18.73
C THR A 13 -30.91 -11.95 19.92
N ILE A 14 -30.42 -13.15 19.62
CA ILE A 14 -29.81 -14.07 20.60
C ILE A 14 -28.29 -14.05 20.39
N LYS A 15 -27.56 -13.92 21.52
CA LYS A 15 -26.10 -14.08 21.77
C LYS A 15 -25.25 -12.80 21.89
N ILE A 16 -25.45 -12.06 22.99
CA ILE A 16 -24.33 -11.40 23.69
C ILE A 16 -24.44 -11.56 25.24
N GLN A 17 -25.63 -11.80 25.79
CA GLN A 17 -25.81 -11.87 27.25
C GLN A 17 -25.48 -13.23 27.91
N SER A 18 -25.26 -14.32 27.17
CA SER A 18 -24.80 -15.59 27.75
C SER A 18 -23.29 -15.66 27.95
N PHE A 19 -22.51 -14.80 27.28
CA PHE A 19 -21.06 -14.75 27.43
C PHE A 19 -20.64 -13.95 28.67
N LEU A 20 -21.33 -12.82 28.92
CA LEU A 20 -21.06 -11.92 30.04
C LEU A 20 -21.50 -12.48 31.41
N LYS A 21 -22.33 -13.54 31.43
CA LYS A 21 -22.79 -14.19 32.66
C LYS A 21 -21.84 -15.28 33.18
N SER A 22 -20.81 -15.66 32.41
CA SER A 22 -19.76 -16.59 32.86
C SER A 22 -18.60 -15.91 33.59
N LEU A 23 -18.51 -14.57 33.53
CA LEU A 23 -17.37 -13.81 34.03
C LEU A 23 -17.56 -13.22 35.45
N LEU A 24 -18.77 -13.25 36.02
CA LEU A 24 -19.07 -12.50 37.26
C LEU A 24 -20.09 -13.20 38.19
N ASN A 25 -19.83 -14.44 38.62
CA ASN A 25 -20.41 -14.98 39.87
C ASN A 25 -19.73 -16.27 40.33
N HIS A 26 -18.82 -16.16 41.30
CA HIS A 26 -18.61 -17.19 42.32
C HIS A 26 -18.18 -16.54 43.64
N ASN A 27 -19.09 -16.53 44.62
CA ASN A 27 -18.86 -16.47 46.07
C ASN A 27 -19.69 -17.61 46.66
N GLY A 28 -19.07 -18.70 47.14
CA GLY A 28 -18.85 -19.04 48.56
C GLY A 28 -19.30 -20.52 48.71
N ASP A 29 -18.77 -21.41 49.55
CA ASP A 29 -17.82 -21.38 50.65
C ASP A 29 -17.19 -22.78 50.78
N ILE A 30 -15.89 -22.86 51.08
CA ILE A 30 -15.27 -23.64 52.18
C ILE A 30 -13.74 -23.49 52.05
N GLN A 31 -13.14 -23.11 53.17
CA GLN A 31 -11.77 -22.63 53.35
C GLN A 31 -10.72 -23.75 53.27
N PHE A 32 -9.53 -23.42 52.75
CA PHE A 32 -8.27 -23.78 53.41
C PHE A 32 -7.24 -22.65 53.27
N THR A 33 -6.42 -22.54 54.30
CA THR A 33 -5.64 -21.40 54.82
C THR A 33 -4.36 -21.02 54.06
N ALA A 34 -4.17 -19.71 53.85
CA ALA A 34 -2.96 -18.83 53.94
C ALA A 34 -1.56 -19.32 53.46
N PRO A 35 -0.61 -18.43 53.06
CA PRO A 35 -0.60 -16.98 53.28
C PRO A 35 -0.31 -16.10 52.05
N ILE A 36 -0.74 -14.84 52.19
CA ILE A 36 -0.20 -13.68 51.50
C ILE A 36 1.26 -13.53 51.94
N GLY A 37 2.16 -14.12 51.17
CA GLY A 37 3.57 -13.72 51.10
C GLY A 37 3.71 -12.66 50.03
N ALA A 38 4.38 -11.57 50.35
CA ALA A 38 4.68 -10.49 49.43
C ALA A 38 5.35 -11.03 48.15
N ILE A 39 4.71 -10.88 46.99
CA ILE A 39 5.42 -10.87 45.71
C ILE A 39 6.02 -9.47 45.56
N LYS A 40 6.99 -9.19 46.43
CA LYS A 40 8.15 -8.38 46.05
C LYS A 40 9.13 -9.39 45.44
N ASP A 41 9.72 -9.02 44.32
CA ASP A 41 10.88 -9.70 43.71
C ASP A 41 10.61 -10.84 42.71
N GLU A 42 9.73 -10.62 41.72
CA GLU A 42 9.88 -11.30 40.42
C GLU A 42 10.16 -10.30 39.28
N PRO A 43 11.44 -10.12 38.90
CA PRO A 43 11.86 -9.26 37.79
C PRO A 43 11.29 -9.67 36.42
N GLN A 44 10.92 -10.94 36.26
CA GLN A 44 10.46 -11.50 34.96
C GLN A 44 9.05 -11.02 34.59
N LEU A 45 8.09 -11.01 35.51
CA LEU A 45 6.72 -10.53 35.26
C LEU A 45 6.63 -9.01 35.06
N GLN A 46 7.54 -8.23 35.66
CA GLN A 46 7.66 -6.80 35.40
C GLN A 46 8.30 -6.51 34.05
N ALA A 47 9.28 -7.32 33.63
CA ALA A 47 9.88 -7.22 32.30
C ALA A 47 8.89 -7.59 31.19
N GLU A 48 8.03 -8.60 31.39
CA GLU A 48 7.00 -9.00 30.43
C GLU A 48 5.90 -7.93 30.29
N ASN A 49 5.36 -7.38 31.38
CA ASN A 49 4.38 -6.29 31.31
C ASN A 49 4.97 -4.97 30.75
N PHE A 50 6.23 -4.68 31.05
CA PHE A 50 6.97 -3.55 30.46
C PHE A 50 7.20 -3.76 28.96
N SER A 51 7.49 -5.00 28.54
CA SER A 51 7.67 -5.35 27.13
C SER A 51 6.38 -5.23 26.33
N ILE A 52 5.22 -5.59 26.90
CA ILE A 52 3.89 -5.55 26.26
C ILE A 52 3.36 -4.11 26.10
N GLN A 53 3.54 -3.24 27.11
CA GLN A 53 3.11 -1.83 27.02
C GLN A 53 3.93 -1.03 26.01
N ILE A 54 5.24 -1.27 25.96
CA ILE A 54 6.10 -0.75 24.89
C ILE A 54 5.61 -1.31 23.55
N TRP A 55 5.44 -2.63 23.43
CA TRP A 55 5.03 -3.28 22.18
C TRP A 55 3.78 -2.68 21.52
N ASN A 56 2.72 -2.43 22.31
CA ASN A 56 1.49 -1.85 21.79
C ASN A 56 1.64 -0.38 21.34
N GLN A 57 2.61 0.36 21.89
CA GLN A 57 2.97 1.71 21.42
C GLN A 57 3.85 1.65 20.16
N PHE A 58 4.56 0.54 19.91
CA PHE A 58 5.47 0.35 18.76
C PHE A 58 4.81 -0.29 17.52
N ASP A 59 3.57 -0.79 17.60
CA ASP A 59 2.85 -1.29 16.42
C ASP A 59 2.53 -0.17 15.40
N GLY A 60 2.36 1.08 15.88
CA GLY A 60 2.35 2.27 15.02
C GLY A 60 3.69 2.53 14.32
N LEU A 61 4.80 2.11 14.95
CA LEU A 61 6.17 2.30 14.47
C LEU A 61 6.60 1.23 13.45
N ARG A 62 5.92 0.07 13.42
CA ARG A 62 6.08 -0.92 12.33
C ARG A 62 5.59 -0.40 10.98
N LYS A 63 4.51 0.39 10.94
CA LYS A 63 3.97 0.98 9.69
C LYS A 63 4.90 2.04 9.07
N VAL A 64 5.75 2.68 9.87
CA VAL A 64 6.74 3.68 9.43
C VAL A 64 7.94 3.05 8.68
N ARG A 65 8.07 1.71 8.64
CA ARG A 65 9.14 1.00 7.93
C ARG A 65 9.16 1.22 6.40
N GLN A 66 8.09 1.76 5.81
CA GLN A 66 7.90 1.69 4.36
C GLN A 66 8.45 2.87 3.55
N ASP A 67 8.84 4.02 4.13
CA ASP A 67 9.45 5.11 3.34
C ASP A 67 10.52 5.92 4.09
N GLN A 68 11.59 6.27 3.36
CA GLN A 68 12.71 7.23 3.61
C GLN A 68 13.50 7.19 4.94
N ASN A 69 12.96 6.66 6.03
CA ASN A 69 13.66 6.41 7.30
C ASN A 69 14.67 5.24 7.22
N GLN A 70 14.70 4.51 6.10
CA GLN A 70 15.55 3.33 5.93
C GLN A 70 17.04 3.67 6.00
N LEU A 71 17.50 4.77 5.40
CA LEU A 71 18.94 5.05 5.34
C LEU A 71 19.57 5.23 6.72
N TYR A 72 18.95 5.98 7.62
CA TYR A 72 19.51 6.18 8.97
C TYR A 72 19.33 4.97 9.86
N ASN A 73 18.23 4.23 9.71
CA ASN A 73 18.06 2.95 10.41
C ASN A 73 19.13 1.94 9.95
N ILE A 74 19.45 1.94 8.65
CA ILE A 74 20.54 1.19 8.02
C ILE A 74 21.88 1.67 8.59
N ILE A 75 22.20 2.96 8.56
CA ILE A 75 23.46 3.51 9.09
C ILE A 75 23.60 3.18 10.58
N SER A 76 22.54 3.37 11.38
CA SER A 76 22.51 3.05 12.81
C SER A 76 22.82 1.58 13.07
N PHE A 77 22.14 0.70 12.34
CA PHE A 77 22.34 -0.74 12.42
C PHE A 77 23.76 -1.14 12.01
N PHE A 78 24.27 -0.58 10.91
CA PHE A 78 25.57 -0.96 10.37
C PHE A 78 26.74 -0.39 11.17
N VAL A 79 26.64 0.84 11.66
CA VAL A 79 27.63 1.43 12.58
C VAL A 79 27.72 0.56 13.83
N LEU A 80 26.59 0.19 14.43
CA LEU A 80 26.60 -0.70 15.59
C LEU A 80 27.11 -2.09 15.24
N LYS A 81 26.60 -2.72 14.18
CA LYS A 81 27.08 -4.02 13.72
C LYS A 81 28.60 -4.04 13.53
N GLN A 82 29.16 -2.97 12.95
CA GLN A 82 30.59 -2.86 12.71
C GLN A 82 31.39 -2.64 14.01
N ILE A 83 30.91 -1.75 14.88
CA ILE A 83 31.50 -1.53 16.21
C ILE A 83 31.63 -2.86 16.94
N VAL A 84 30.57 -3.68 16.87
CA VAL A 84 30.57 -4.92 17.61
C VAL A 84 31.35 -6.04 16.88
N GLN A 85 31.27 -6.16 15.55
CA GLN A 85 32.09 -7.10 14.78
C GLN A 85 33.60 -6.85 14.92
N GLN A 86 34.01 -5.59 15.12
CA GLN A 86 35.42 -5.20 15.21
C GLN A 86 35.89 -5.04 16.66
N ASN A 87 35.01 -5.24 17.64
CA ASN A 87 35.28 -5.00 19.06
C ASN A 87 35.90 -3.59 19.30
N ASP A 88 35.34 -2.57 18.65
CA ASP A 88 35.82 -1.18 18.72
C ASP A 88 35.36 -0.53 20.03
N GLN A 89 36.11 -0.81 21.10
CA GLN A 89 35.82 -0.34 22.46
C GLN A 89 35.80 1.18 22.57
N VAL A 90 36.67 1.87 21.82
CA VAL A 90 36.73 3.33 21.79
C VAL A 90 35.43 3.91 21.25
N LEU A 91 34.87 3.30 20.19
CA LEU A 91 33.61 3.76 19.62
C LEU A 91 32.39 3.37 20.49
N LEU A 92 32.41 2.22 21.18
CA LEU A 92 31.40 1.87 22.19
C LEU A 92 31.39 2.86 23.36
N GLU A 93 32.56 3.21 23.89
CA GLU A 93 32.71 4.19 24.97
C GLU A 93 32.20 5.57 24.54
N LYS A 94 32.47 5.97 23.28
CA LYS A 94 31.91 7.20 22.71
C LYS A 94 30.39 7.16 22.57
N ILE A 95 29.81 6.07 22.04
CA ILE A 95 28.35 5.91 21.97
C ILE A 95 27.74 5.98 23.36
N TYR A 96 28.37 5.32 24.33
CA TYR A 96 27.93 5.35 25.71
C TYR A 96 28.00 6.77 26.29
N ALA A 97 29.11 7.49 26.10
CA ALA A 97 29.27 8.88 26.56
C ALA A 97 28.25 9.83 25.92
N VAL A 98 28.03 9.74 24.60
CA VAL A 98 27.01 10.53 23.88
C VAL A 98 25.62 10.21 24.42
N SER A 99 25.31 8.93 24.66
CA SER A 99 24.02 8.55 25.22
C SER A 99 23.77 9.18 26.60
N GLN A 100 24.83 9.40 27.39
CA GLN A 100 24.76 10.03 28.71
C GLN A 100 24.50 11.54 28.62
N SER A 101 25.18 12.25 27.72
CA SER A 101 25.03 13.70 27.57
C SER A 101 23.71 14.10 26.91
N MET A 102 23.11 13.19 26.14
CA MET A 102 21.93 13.44 25.35
C MET A 102 20.61 13.36 26.14
N GLN A 103 19.68 14.26 25.79
CA GLN A 103 18.27 14.17 26.16
C GLN A 103 17.55 13.24 25.19
N TRP A 104 16.89 12.20 25.69
CA TRP A 104 16.15 11.25 24.86
C TRP A 104 14.69 11.71 24.73
N GLN A 105 14.28 12.02 23.51
CA GLN A 105 12.96 12.50 23.15
C GLN A 105 12.40 11.68 21.98
N VAL A 106 11.11 11.38 22.05
CA VAL A 106 10.36 10.76 20.95
C VAL A 106 9.01 11.45 20.87
N TYR A 107 8.70 11.94 19.67
CA TYR A 107 7.41 12.53 19.35
C TYR A 107 6.66 11.60 18.39
N LEU A 108 5.34 11.51 18.57
CA LEU A 108 4.42 10.91 17.61
C LEU A 108 3.29 11.89 17.38
N GLN A 109 3.09 12.31 16.13
CA GLN A 109 2.03 13.26 15.75
C GLN A 109 2.15 14.59 16.52
N GLY A 110 3.37 15.13 16.63
CA GLY A 110 3.65 16.38 17.35
C GLY A 110 3.53 16.29 18.88
N ARG A 111 3.13 15.15 19.45
CA ARG A 111 3.06 14.95 20.90
C ARG A 111 4.29 14.20 21.39
N GLN A 112 4.95 14.74 22.41
CA GLN A 112 6.04 14.04 23.08
C GLN A 112 5.46 12.81 23.79
N ILE A 113 5.84 11.63 23.34
CA ILE A 113 5.34 10.37 23.90
C ILE A 113 6.32 9.82 24.92
N LEU A 114 7.61 10.15 24.77
CA LEU A 114 8.66 9.72 25.69
C LEU A 114 9.40 10.94 26.25
N ASN A 115 9.40 11.02 27.58
CA ASN A 115 10.24 11.92 28.36
C ASN A 115 11.33 11.09 29.06
N ASN A 116 12.45 11.71 29.45
CA ASN A 116 13.65 11.07 30.05
C ASN A 116 13.40 10.11 31.24
N LYS A 117 12.17 10.04 31.75
CA LYS A 117 11.73 9.16 32.85
C LYS A 117 11.53 7.70 32.45
N MET A 118 11.33 7.37 31.17
CA MET A 118 11.29 5.96 30.78
C MET A 118 12.70 5.37 30.76
N ASN A 119 12.83 4.15 31.29
CA ASN A 119 14.08 3.43 31.46
C ASN A 119 14.82 3.10 30.14
N LEU A 120 14.38 3.60 28.98
CA LEU A 120 14.92 3.31 27.65
C LEU A 120 16.38 3.74 27.49
N LYS A 121 16.73 4.94 27.99
CA LYS A 121 18.12 5.43 28.00
C LYS A 121 19.01 4.48 28.80
N ASN A 122 18.58 4.11 30.00
CA ASN A 122 19.29 3.15 30.85
C ASN A 122 19.31 1.76 30.22
N SER A 123 18.23 1.32 29.56
CA SER A 123 18.17 0.03 28.86
C SER A 123 19.17 -0.01 27.72
N PHE A 124 19.24 1.04 26.89
CA PHE A 124 20.25 1.16 25.85
C PHE A 124 21.66 1.18 26.43
N GLN A 125 21.88 1.98 27.48
CA GLN A 125 23.17 2.08 28.18
C GLN A 125 23.62 0.76 28.79
N ASN A 126 22.71 0.03 29.44
CA ASN A 126 22.99 -1.28 30.03
C ASN A 126 23.36 -2.29 28.93
N ILE A 127 22.67 -2.27 27.79
CA ILE A 127 23.01 -3.13 26.65
C ILE A 127 24.38 -2.77 26.09
N VAL A 128 24.65 -1.48 25.84
CA VAL A 128 25.96 -1.02 25.32
C VAL A 128 27.10 -1.34 26.29
N GLN A 129 26.91 -1.14 27.60
CA GLN A 129 27.88 -1.52 28.62
C GLN A 129 28.11 -3.03 28.68
N LYS A 130 27.05 -3.83 28.56
CA LYS A 130 27.16 -5.28 28.57
C LYS A 130 27.93 -5.77 27.35
N ILE A 131 27.64 -5.23 26.17
CA ILE A 131 28.40 -5.47 24.94
C ILE A 131 29.87 -5.07 25.10
N ALA A 132 30.15 -3.91 25.73
CA ALA A 132 31.52 -3.45 25.96
C ALA A 132 32.31 -4.37 26.90
N LYS A 133 31.68 -4.88 27.96
CA LYS A 133 32.32 -5.72 28.99
C LYS A 133 32.51 -7.18 28.53
N GLU A 134 31.57 -7.74 27.76
CA GLU A 134 31.50 -9.18 27.52
C GLU A 134 31.75 -9.52 26.03
N LYS A 135 33.03 -9.56 25.65
CA LYS A 135 33.50 -9.77 24.26
C LYS A 135 32.93 -11.02 23.54
N HIS A 136 32.53 -12.05 24.30
CA HIS A 136 32.05 -13.35 23.79
C HIS A 136 30.51 -13.45 23.72
N LEU A 137 29.78 -12.53 24.35
CA LEU A 137 28.33 -12.53 24.34
C LEU A 137 27.76 -11.84 23.10
N PHE A 138 28.60 -11.27 22.23
CA PHE A 138 28.12 -10.62 21.02
C PHE A 138 27.42 -11.59 20.05
N GLU A 139 27.91 -12.81 19.82
CA GLU A 139 27.23 -13.73 18.91
C GLU A 139 25.87 -14.19 19.46
N LEU A 140 25.77 -14.36 20.79
CA LEU A 140 24.51 -14.62 21.49
C LEU A 140 23.57 -13.41 21.41
N TYR A 141 24.10 -12.20 21.61
CA TYR A 141 23.36 -10.96 21.43
C TYR A 141 23.01 -10.69 19.98
N TYR A 142 23.77 -11.14 18.99
CA TYR A 142 23.48 -10.95 17.58
C TYR A 142 22.26 -11.79 17.17
N GLN A 143 22.17 -13.03 17.65
CA GLN A 143 20.98 -13.86 17.52
C GLN A 143 19.78 -13.26 18.29
N ASP A 144 20.00 -12.77 19.51
CA ASP A 144 18.96 -12.04 20.25
C ASP A 144 18.59 -10.72 19.56
N ILE A 145 19.50 -9.98 18.93
CA ILE A 145 19.25 -8.71 18.23
C ILE A 145 18.48 -8.96 16.92
N GLN A 146 18.74 -10.08 16.24
CA GLN A 146 17.92 -10.53 15.11
C GLN A 146 16.48 -10.81 15.54
N ASN A 147 16.29 -11.37 16.74
CA ASN A 147 14.99 -11.82 17.25
C ASN A 147 14.28 -10.78 18.17
N ASN A 148 15.01 -9.80 18.69
CA ASN A 148 14.54 -8.85 19.69
C ASN A 148 14.49 -7.44 19.08
N HIS A 149 13.33 -7.12 18.50
CA HIS A 149 13.03 -5.85 17.87
C HIS A 149 13.26 -4.61 18.76
N ASN A 150 13.36 -4.79 20.08
CA ASN A 150 13.54 -3.69 21.04
C ASN A 150 14.93 -3.05 20.96
N PHE A 151 16.01 -3.81 20.75
CA PHE A 151 17.34 -3.21 20.64
C PHE A 151 17.45 -2.36 19.38
N PHE A 152 16.96 -2.86 18.25
CA PHE A 152 16.94 -2.12 17.00
C PHE A 152 16.19 -0.79 17.14
N VAL A 153 15.03 -0.83 17.79
CA VAL A 153 14.25 0.37 18.14
C VAL A 153 15.05 1.34 19.01
N LEU A 154 15.71 0.86 20.07
CA LEU A 154 16.52 1.70 20.96
C LEU A 154 17.68 2.36 20.22
N CYS A 155 18.29 1.67 19.27
CA CYS A 155 19.33 2.23 18.41
C CYS A 155 18.78 3.35 17.54
N ILE A 156 17.63 3.14 16.89
CA ILE A 156 17.00 4.19 16.09
C ILE A 156 16.67 5.42 16.97
N ILE A 157 16.15 5.21 18.17
CA ILE A 157 15.89 6.31 19.13
C ILE A 157 17.18 7.05 19.46
N PHE A 158 18.25 6.32 19.80
CA PHE A 158 19.56 6.91 20.09
C PHE A 158 20.04 7.79 18.93
N PHE A 159 20.10 7.23 17.72
CA PHE A 159 20.65 7.94 16.57
C PHE A 159 19.78 9.13 16.14
N ARG A 160 18.44 9.03 16.18
CA ARG A 160 17.57 10.19 15.89
C ARG A 160 17.75 11.32 16.89
N ASN A 161 17.87 10.98 18.18
CA ASN A 161 18.18 11.98 19.20
C ASN A 161 19.56 12.58 18.97
N TRP A 162 20.55 11.76 18.59
CA TRP A 162 21.90 12.22 18.32
C TRP A 162 21.94 13.24 17.17
N ILE A 163 21.30 12.89 16.06
CA ILE A 163 21.18 13.76 14.90
C ILE A 163 20.46 15.06 15.30
N TYR A 164 19.41 14.98 16.11
CA TYR A 164 18.69 16.17 16.58
C TYR A 164 19.55 17.13 17.39
N ASP A 165 20.42 16.62 18.28
CA ASP A 165 21.31 17.48 19.08
C ASP A 165 22.41 18.12 18.22
N ILE A 166 23.02 17.34 17.33
CA ILE A 166 23.98 17.86 16.35
C ILE A 166 23.33 18.96 15.48
N ALA A 167 22.14 18.67 14.94
CA ALA A 167 21.37 19.62 14.16
C ALA A 167 20.97 20.84 15.00
N SER A 168 20.69 20.63 16.28
CA SER A 168 20.32 21.69 17.19
C SER A 168 21.47 22.65 17.53
N GLN A 169 22.69 22.12 17.58
CA GLN A 169 23.92 22.90 17.76
C GLN A 169 24.31 23.65 16.48
N ASN A 170 23.84 23.20 15.31
CA ASN A 170 24.11 23.81 14.01
C ASN A 170 22.90 24.49 13.36
N LYS A 171 21.91 24.93 14.16
CA LYS A 171 20.65 25.54 13.67
C LYS A 171 20.87 26.68 12.68
N GLU A 172 21.89 27.51 12.91
CA GLU A 172 22.21 28.67 12.07
C GLU A 172 22.69 28.26 10.67
N LYS A 173 23.38 27.12 10.54
CA LYS A 173 23.85 26.62 9.24
C LYS A 173 22.77 25.88 8.45
N LEU A 174 21.78 25.32 9.15
CA LEU A 174 20.77 24.45 8.55
C LEU A 174 19.55 25.19 8.01
N ASN A 175 19.33 26.46 8.38
CA ASN A 175 18.25 27.36 7.91
C ASN A 175 16.83 26.74 7.87
N LYS A 176 16.59 25.68 8.65
CA LYS A 176 15.34 24.90 8.63
C LYS A 176 14.97 24.40 10.02
N LYS A 177 14.62 25.33 10.91
CA LYS A 177 14.24 25.04 12.30
C LYS A 177 13.09 24.02 12.41
N GLU A 178 12.14 24.06 11.48
CA GLU A 178 11.01 23.14 11.42
C GLU A 178 11.42 21.72 11.00
N GLU A 179 12.39 21.57 10.10
CA GLU A 179 12.92 20.25 9.69
C GLU A 179 13.67 19.56 10.83
N ILE A 180 14.37 20.33 11.67
CA ILE A 180 15.10 19.77 12.82
C ILE A 180 14.11 19.11 13.79
N GLN A 181 12.94 19.69 14.01
CA GLN A 181 11.93 19.10 14.89
C GLN A 181 11.33 17.81 14.32
N LYS A 182 11.23 17.69 12.98
CA LYS A 182 10.76 16.47 12.30
C LYS A 182 11.68 15.27 12.54
N ILE A 183 12.96 15.50 12.85
CA ILE A 183 13.91 14.43 13.20
C ILE A 183 13.41 13.61 14.38
N LEU A 184 12.75 14.26 15.36
CA LEU A 184 12.22 13.61 16.55
C LEU A 184 10.77 13.13 16.41
N ASP A 185 10.05 13.53 15.37
CA ASP A 185 8.69 13.02 15.08
C ASP A 185 8.76 11.78 14.22
N TRP A 186 8.33 10.66 14.80
CA TRP A 186 8.46 9.37 14.15
C TRP A 186 7.45 9.13 13.03
N ASN A 187 6.39 9.94 12.96
CA ASN A 187 5.39 9.83 11.89
C ASN A 187 5.69 10.74 10.69
N ILE A 188 6.69 11.60 10.81
CA ILE A 188 7.04 12.55 9.75
C ILE A 188 8.34 12.04 9.08
N PRO A 189 8.31 11.70 7.78
CA PRO A 189 9.52 11.50 7.01
C PRO A 189 10.34 12.78 7.07
N PHE A 190 11.60 12.70 7.47
CA PHE A 190 12.51 13.84 7.42
C PHE A 190 13.58 13.54 6.36
N ASN A 191 13.76 14.48 5.44
CA ASN A 191 14.76 14.34 4.38
C ASN A 191 16.08 14.92 4.89
N LEU A 192 16.99 14.03 5.29
CA LEU A 192 18.28 14.40 5.84
C LEU A 192 19.43 14.13 4.85
N THR A 193 19.23 14.33 3.56
CA THR A 193 20.34 14.41 2.57
C THR A 193 21.33 15.55 2.84
N ASN A 194 21.21 16.24 3.98
CA ASN A 194 22.12 17.30 4.37
C ASN A 194 23.48 16.72 4.75
N GLN A 195 24.39 16.77 3.79
CA GLN A 195 25.78 16.35 3.88
C GLN A 195 26.51 16.92 5.11
N ILE A 196 26.08 18.09 5.63
CA ILE A 196 26.62 18.70 6.85
C ILE A 196 26.38 17.80 8.07
N LEU A 197 25.16 17.29 8.24
CA LEU A 197 24.81 16.44 9.40
C LEU A 197 25.52 15.10 9.33
N LEU A 198 25.62 14.51 8.14
CA LEU A 198 26.37 13.27 7.94
C LEU A 198 27.86 13.48 8.21
N ASN A 199 28.44 14.60 7.76
CA ASN A 199 29.84 14.93 8.03
C ASN A 199 30.11 15.16 9.52
N GLU A 200 29.20 15.78 10.25
CA GLU A 200 29.36 15.99 11.70
C GLU A 200 29.22 14.69 12.50
N ILE A 201 28.28 13.81 12.12
CA ILE A 201 28.17 12.46 12.70
C ILE A 201 29.44 11.67 12.43
N ALA A 202 29.92 11.71 11.18
CA ALA A 202 31.15 11.06 10.74
C ALA A 202 32.35 11.58 11.55
N GLN A 203 32.54 12.90 11.64
CA GLN A 203 33.59 13.52 12.44
C GLN A 203 33.53 13.16 13.92
N ASN A 204 32.34 13.25 14.54
CA ASN A 204 32.16 12.92 15.96
C ASN A 204 32.46 11.45 16.28
N MET A 205 32.15 10.54 15.35
CA MET A 205 32.49 9.13 15.48
C MET A 205 33.91 8.79 15.03
N ASN A 206 34.68 9.75 14.51
CA ASN A 206 35.94 9.50 13.81
C ASN A 206 35.79 8.47 12.67
N LEU A 207 34.64 8.50 12.01
CA LEU A 207 34.34 7.75 10.81
C LEU A 207 34.51 8.69 9.61
N LYS A 208 35.20 8.25 8.56
CA LYS A 208 35.10 8.94 7.26
C LYS A 208 34.03 8.25 6.44
N ILE A 209 32.79 8.77 6.44
CA ILE A 209 31.68 8.16 5.71
C ILE A 209 31.67 8.68 4.27
N ASN A 210 31.98 7.82 3.31
CA ASN A 210 31.89 8.10 1.89
C ASN A 210 30.64 7.40 1.34
N ILE A 211 29.63 8.17 0.96
CA ILE A 211 28.41 7.66 0.33
C ILE A 211 28.57 7.83 -1.18
N PHE A 212 28.44 6.75 -1.94
CA PHE A 212 28.58 6.77 -3.39
C PHE A 212 27.52 5.90 -4.06
N ASP A 213 27.19 6.26 -5.30
CA ASP A 213 26.31 5.45 -6.14
C ASP A 213 27.10 4.25 -6.69
N VAL A 214 26.63 3.05 -6.34
CA VAL A 214 27.25 1.79 -6.76
C VAL A 214 27.30 1.66 -8.28
N GLN A 215 26.43 2.34 -9.04
CA GLN A 215 26.45 2.27 -10.50
C GLN A 215 27.51 3.16 -11.16
N THR A 216 27.91 4.27 -10.54
CA THR A 216 28.83 5.24 -11.17
C THR A 216 30.29 5.07 -10.74
N GLN A 217 30.57 4.41 -9.61
CA GLN A 217 31.94 4.28 -9.09
C GLN A 217 32.39 2.83 -8.79
N SER A 218 31.55 1.80 -8.99
CA SER A 218 31.95 0.41 -8.67
C SER A 218 32.99 -0.18 -9.61
N GLN A 219 33.02 0.23 -10.90
CA GLN A 219 33.90 -0.40 -11.88
C GLN A 219 35.38 -0.06 -11.68
N GLU A 220 35.72 1.16 -11.24
CA GLU A 220 37.12 1.56 -11.10
C GLU A 220 37.78 1.05 -9.80
N HIS A 221 37.00 0.74 -8.77
CA HIS A 221 37.56 0.42 -7.44
C HIS A 221 37.13 -0.94 -6.86
N PHE A 222 36.00 -1.53 -7.30
CA PHE A 222 35.34 -2.58 -6.52
C PHE A 222 34.80 -3.80 -7.30
N GLY A 223 34.97 -3.84 -8.63
CA GLY A 223 34.55 -4.99 -9.46
C GLY A 223 33.03 -5.12 -9.63
N THR A 224 32.60 -6.08 -10.47
CA THR A 224 31.20 -6.30 -10.84
C THR A 224 30.40 -6.95 -9.71
N ALA A 225 29.99 -6.15 -8.73
CA ALA A 225 29.06 -6.58 -7.69
C ALA A 225 27.65 -6.06 -8.00
N GLN A 226 26.74 -6.96 -8.35
CA GLN A 226 25.33 -6.63 -8.58
C GLN A 226 24.55 -6.63 -7.24
N ILE A 227 23.78 -5.55 -7.03
CA ILE A 227 22.53 -5.45 -6.26
C ILE A 227 22.60 -5.27 -4.72
N GLU A 228 23.70 -5.58 -4.02
CA GLU A 228 23.72 -5.43 -2.55
C GLU A 228 24.22 -4.06 -2.04
N ILE A 229 23.79 -3.70 -0.82
CA ILE A 229 24.35 -2.56 -0.06
C ILE A 229 25.74 -3.00 0.40
N PHE A 230 26.79 -2.31 -0.05
CA PHE A 230 28.16 -2.61 0.37
C PHE A 230 28.65 -1.60 1.38
N ILE A 231 29.25 -2.11 2.45
CA ILE A 231 29.97 -1.31 3.43
C ILE A 231 31.41 -1.80 3.46
N ILE A 232 32.33 -1.03 2.90
CA ILE A 232 33.75 -1.38 2.83
C ILE A 232 34.52 -0.45 3.75
N LYS A 233 35.31 -1.01 4.69
CA LYS A 233 36.24 -0.22 5.51
C LYS A 233 37.63 -0.29 4.89
N GLN A 234 38.16 0.83 4.44
CA GLN A 234 39.57 0.94 4.06
C GLN A 234 40.23 2.03 4.90
N LEU A 235 41.24 1.67 5.69
CA LEU A 235 42.14 2.61 6.37
C LEU A 235 41.43 3.80 7.05
N SER A 236 40.45 3.53 7.94
CA SER A 236 39.58 4.50 8.66
C SER A 236 38.41 5.14 7.89
N GLN A 237 38.18 4.74 6.63
CA GLN A 237 37.04 5.19 5.82
C GLN A 237 35.97 4.13 5.72
N LEU A 238 34.71 4.53 5.91
CA LEU A 238 33.50 3.75 5.74
C LEU A 238 32.86 4.12 4.40
N TYR A 239 32.97 3.24 3.42
CA TYR A 239 32.38 3.39 2.09
C TYR A 239 31.01 2.73 2.09
N ILE A 240 29.92 3.51 2.07
CA ILE A 240 28.56 2.99 1.97
C ILE A 240 28.11 3.13 0.52
N GLY A 241 28.20 2.03 -0.22
CA GLY A 241 27.63 1.90 -1.55
C GLY A 241 26.15 1.59 -1.42
N LEU A 242 25.30 2.56 -1.76
CA LEU A 242 23.86 2.34 -1.86
C LEU A 242 23.48 2.17 -3.34
N PRO A 243 22.66 1.18 -3.69
CA PRO A 243 22.12 1.10 -5.05
C PRO A 243 21.39 2.40 -5.41
N LYS A 244 21.51 2.87 -6.67
CA LYS A 244 20.87 4.10 -7.21
C LYS A 244 19.40 4.29 -6.78
N LYS A 245 18.68 3.18 -6.59
CA LYS A 245 17.29 3.13 -6.10
C LYS A 245 17.05 3.85 -4.76
N TYR A 246 18.05 3.98 -3.90
CA TYR A 246 17.94 4.68 -2.61
C TYR A 246 18.10 6.20 -2.72
N PHE A 247 18.65 6.70 -3.82
CA PHE A 247 18.88 8.13 -4.03
C PHE A 247 17.78 8.78 -4.86
N THR A 248 17.07 8.03 -5.71
CA THR A 248 16.18 8.63 -6.72
C THR A 248 14.88 7.88 -7.02
N ARG A 249 14.49 6.81 -6.31
CA ARG A 249 13.16 6.23 -6.60
C ARG A 249 12.07 7.11 -6.02
N ASN A 250 11.39 7.84 -6.90
CA ASN A 250 9.97 8.10 -6.73
C ASN A 250 9.33 6.75 -6.39
N ASN A 251 8.81 6.59 -5.17
CA ASN A 251 8.05 5.40 -4.80
C ASN A 251 6.94 5.24 -5.87
N PRO A 252 6.86 4.11 -6.61
CA PRO A 252 5.88 3.94 -7.69
C PRO A 252 4.45 4.23 -7.20
N SER A 253 4.14 3.81 -5.97
CA SER A 253 2.87 4.12 -5.31
C SER A 253 2.70 5.61 -5.07
N ALA A 254 3.77 6.36 -4.75
CA ALA A 254 3.70 7.81 -4.56
C ALA A 254 3.33 8.57 -5.85
N ILE A 255 3.77 8.09 -7.03
CA ILE A 255 3.35 8.67 -8.31
C ILE A 255 1.85 8.46 -8.53
N ILE A 256 1.35 7.25 -8.24
CA ILE A 256 -0.10 6.97 -8.32
C ILE A 256 -0.88 7.78 -7.28
N TYR A 257 -0.35 7.94 -6.07
CA TYR A 257 -0.97 8.79 -5.05
C TYR A 257 -1.01 10.26 -5.47
N GLN A 258 0.03 10.75 -6.16
CA GLN A 258 0.05 12.11 -6.70
C GLN A 258 -1.03 12.29 -7.78
N LEU A 259 -1.17 11.31 -8.68
CA LEU A 259 -2.23 11.28 -9.69
C LEU A 259 -3.61 11.36 -9.02
N TYR A 260 -3.89 10.48 -8.05
CA TYR A 260 -5.14 10.52 -7.28
C TYR A 260 -5.38 11.83 -6.55
N LYS A 261 -4.33 12.43 -5.98
CA LYS A 261 -4.47 13.71 -5.28
C LYS A 261 -4.93 14.80 -6.24
N GLN A 262 -4.41 14.79 -7.46
CA GLN A 262 -4.71 15.78 -8.50
C GLN A 262 -6.05 15.52 -9.19
N THR A 263 -6.53 14.28 -9.19
CA THR A 263 -7.78 13.92 -9.85
C THR A 263 -8.86 13.50 -8.85
N ASN A 264 -8.81 12.26 -8.36
CA ASN A 264 -9.83 11.64 -7.53
C ASN A 264 -10.16 12.40 -6.26
N GLN A 265 -9.15 12.97 -5.59
CA GLN A 265 -9.30 13.70 -4.33
C GLN A 265 -9.52 15.21 -4.53
N ALA A 266 -9.21 15.75 -5.71
CA ALA A 266 -9.45 17.16 -6.03
C ALA A 266 -10.93 17.43 -6.36
N ARG A 267 -11.66 16.41 -6.85
CA ARG A 267 -13.07 16.52 -7.22
C ARG A 267 -13.96 16.54 -5.98
N ASN A 268 -14.78 17.58 -5.84
CA ASN A 268 -15.85 17.62 -4.85
C ASN A 268 -17.08 16.90 -5.42
N VAL A 269 -17.20 15.60 -5.15
CA VAL A 269 -18.34 14.76 -5.57
C VAL A 269 -19.24 14.41 -4.39
N ALA A 270 -20.52 14.19 -4.67
CA ALA A 270 -21.47 13.73 -3.67
C ALA A 270 -21.01 12.39 -3.05
N LEU A 271 -21.43 12.10 -1.81
CA LEU A 271 -20.93 10.95 -1.04
C LEU A 271 -21.18 9.63 -1.76
N GLU A 272 -22.33 9.52 -2.42
CA GLU A 272 -22.74 8.40 -3.27
C GLU A 272 -21.85 8.19 -4.51
N GLN A 273 -21.15 9.23 -4.98
CA GLN A 273 -20.24 9.20 -6.13
C GLN A 273 -18.76 9.09 -5.72
N GLN A 274 -18.46 9.00 -4.42
CA GLN A 274 -17.08 8.86 -3.94
C GLN A 274 -16.50 7.47 -4.21
N LYS A 275 -17.35 6.44 -4.28
CA LYS A 275 -16.93 5.07 -4.61
C LYS A 275 -16.69 4.96 -6.12
N PHE A 276 -15.63 4.26 -6.52
CA PHE A 276 -15.37 3.97 -7.93
C PHE A 276 -16.44 3.07 -8.56
N VAL A 277 -16.97 2.14 -7.77
CA VAL A 277 -18.09 1.26 -8.12
C VAL A 277 -19.01 1.14 -6.90
N SER A 278 -20.33 1.27 -7.11
CA SER A 278 -21.31 1.17 -6.04
C SER A 278 -21.57 -0.26 -5.58
N GLU A 279 -22.43 -0.39 -4.57
CA GLU A 279 -23.07 -1.68 -4.29
C GLU A 279 -24.08 -2.03 -5.39
N ASP A 280 -24.54 -3.28 -5.39
CA ASP A 280 -25.61 -3.74 -6.26
C ASP A 280 -26.87 -2.89 -6.03
N GLN A 281 -27.37 -2.28 -7.10
CA GLN A 281 -28.67 -1.65 -7.14
C GLN A 281 -29.64 -2.56 -7.87
N ASN A 282 -30.85 -2.67 -7.35
CA ASN A 282 -31.88 -3.54 -7.90
C ASN A 282 -32.58 -2.91 -9.13
N GLN A 283 -33.45 -3.68 -9.77
CA GLN A 283 -34.15 -3.26 -10.97
C GLN A 283 -35.07 -2.05 -10.75
N GLN A 284 -35.62 -1.84 -9.54
CA GLN A 284 -36.46 -0.67 -9.25
C GLN A 284 -35.62 0.61 -9.19
N GLU A 285 -34.42 0.52 -8.61
CA GLU A 285 -33.46 1.64 -8.60
C GLU A 285 -33.02 1.98 -10.02
N LEU A 286 -32.82 0.97 -10.88
CA LEU A 286 -32.52 1.17 -12.30
C LEU A 286 -33.64 1.91 -13.03
N ILE A 287 -34.90 1.51 -12.82
CA ILE A 287 -36.07 2.22 -13.38
C ILE A 287 -36.10 3.67 -12.91
N PHE A 288 -35.88 3.88 -11.61
CA PHE A 288 -35.94 5.22 -11.01
C PHE A 288 -34.84 6.13 -11.55
N GLU A 289 -33.60 5.64 -11.62
CA GLU A 289 -32.45 6.41 -12.08
C GLU A 289 -32.58 6.88 -13.52
N TYR A 290 -32.98 5.96 -14.39
CA TYR A 290 -33.08 6.23 -15.82
C TYR A 290 -34.49 6.61 -16.27
N GLN A 291 -35.40 6.83 -15.32
CA GLN A 291 -36.81 7.16 -15.56
C GLN A 291 -37.45 6.23 -16.61
N MET A 292 -37.13 4.93 -16.54
CA MET A 292 -37.46 3.99 -17.60
C MET A 292 -38.97 3.85 -17.75
N THR A 293 -39.42 3.82 -19.00
CA THR A 293 -40.80 3.45 -19.31
C THR A 293 -41.03 1.96 -19.04
N LYS A 294 -42.30 1.56 -18.87
CA LYS A 294 -42.67 0.15 -18.76
C LYS A 294 -42.17 -0.69 -19.95
N GLN A 295 -42.17 -0.12 -21.16
CA GLN A 295 -41.71 -0.82 -22.36
C GLN A 295 -40.19 -1.09 -22.31
N MET A 296 -39.39 -0.11 -21.87
CA MET A 296 -37.94 -0.30 -21.67
C MET A 296 -37.67 -1.36 -20.60
N PHE A 297 -38.46 -1.35 -19.52
CA PHE A 297 -38.35 -2.35 -18.47
C PHE A 297 -38.59 -3.78 -18.98
N GLU A 298 -39.53 -3.97 -19.92
CA GLU A 298 -39.78 -5.28 -20.54
C GLU A 298 -38.63 -5.72 -21.49
N GLN A 299 -37.83 -4.78 -21.99
CA GLN A 299 -36.69 -5.04 -22.88
C GLN A 299 -35.38 -5.27 -22.12
N ILE A 300 -35.22 -4.71 -20.92
CA ILE A 300 -33.97 -4.80 -20.17
C ILE A 300 -33.87 -6.12 -19.40
N ASN A 301 -32.97 -7.00 -19.85
CA ASN A 301 -32.77 -8.32 -19.25
C ASN A 301 -31.75 -8.29 -18.08
N LEU A 302 -31.91 -7.32 -17.19
CA LEU A 302 -31.00 -7.08 -16.05
C LEU A 302 -31.78 -7.12 -14.73
N ARG A 303 -31.21 -7.77 -13.70
CA ARG A 303 -31.72 -7.72 -12.32
C ARG A 303 -31.46 -6.38 -11.63
N GLY A 304 -30.59 -5.56 -12.21
CA GLY A 304 -30.07 -4.36 -11.58
C GLY A 304 -28.81 -3.83 -12.25
N PHE A 305 -28.07 -2.99 -11.54
CA PHE A 305 -26.82 -2.39 -12.01
C PHE A 305 -25.90 -2.03 -10.84
N LYS A 306 -24.64 -1.71 -11.14
CA LYS A 306 -23.77 -0.95 -10.23
C LYS A 306 -23.41 0.36 -10.92
N ARG A 307 -23.55 1.48 -10.20
CA ARG A 307 -23.03 2.77 -10.63
C ARG A 307 -21.51 2.72 -10.67
N VAL A 308 -20.95 3.40 -11.64
CA VAL A 308 -19.51 3.65 -11.75
C VAL A 308 -19.27 5.13 -11.55
N ARG A 309 -18.10 5.52 -11.07
CA ARG A 309 -17.77 6.94 -10.92
C ARG A 309 -17.62 7.59 -12.29
N GLY A 310 -18.27 8.74 -12.52
CA GLY A 310 -18.10 9.57 -13.71
C GLY A 310 -16.81 10.38 -13.65
N ASP A 311 -15.65 9.71 -13.69
CA ASP A 311 -14.34 10.37 -13.64
C ASP A 311 -13.66 10.56 -15.00
N GLY A 312 -14.27 10.11 -16.10
CA GLY A 312 -13.64 10.04 -17.43
C GLY A 312 -12.99 8.68 -17.70
N ASN A 313 -12.86 7.81 -16.68
CA ASN A 313 -12.47 6.41 -16.85
C ASN A 313 -13.67 5.45 -16.81
N CYS A 314 -14.91 5.95 -16.79
CA CYS A 314 -16.08 5.14 -16.45
C CYS A 314 -16.29 3.90 -17.36
N PHE A 315 -16.04 3.99 -18.67
CA PHE A 315 -16.02 2.84 -19.57
C PHE A 315 -15.00 1.78 -19.10
N TYR A 316 -13.74 2.20 -18.93
CA TYR A 316 -12.65 1.31 -18.51
C TYR A 316 -12.93 0.70 -17.14
N THR A 317 -13.50 1.47 -16.20
CA THR A 317 -13.90 1.00 -14.88
C THR A 317 -14.98 -0.07 -14.96
N ALA A 318 -16.05 0.17 -15.73
CA ALA A 318 -17.16 -0.77 -15.89
C ALA A 318 -16.69 -2.09 -16.53
N PHE A 319 -15.83 -2.00 -17.53
CA PHE A 319 -15.24 -3.15 -18.22
C PHE A 319 -14.27 -3.90 -17.30
N ILE A 320 -13.26 -3.22 -16.74
CA ILE A 320 -12.17 -3.89 -16.04
C ILE A 320 -12.63 -4.52 -14.72
N TYR A 321 -13.61 -3.92 -14.06
CA TYR A 321 -14.20 -4.50 -12.86
C TYR A 321 -14.77 -5.90 -13.15
N GLN A 322 -15.58 -6.03 -14.20
CA GLN A 322 -16.18 -7.29 -14.60
C GLN A 322 -15.14 -8.28 -15.14
N TYR A 323 -14.21 -7.81 -15.96
CA TYR A 323 -13.15 -8.65 -16.51
C TYR A 323 -12.24 -9.22 -15.42
N LEU A 324 -11.76 -8.40 -14.47
CA LEU A 324 -10.95 -8.89 -13.35
C LEU A 324 -11.75 -9.81 -12.43
N GLN A 325 -13.03 -9.54 -12.19
CA GLN A 325 -13.88 -10.48 -11.46
C GLN A 325 -13.94 -11.84 -12.15
N ILE A 326 -14.05 -11.90 -13.49
CA ILE A 326 -13.96 -13.14 -14.27
C ILE A 326 -12.60 -13.81 -14.09
N VAL A 327 -11.49 -13.08 -14.22
CA VAL A 327 -10.12 -13.60 -14.02
C VAL A 327 -9.98 -14.22 -12.62
N ILE A 328 -10.52 -13.57 -11.60
CA ILE A 328 -10.37 -13.99 -10.20
C ILE A 328 -11.25 -15.20 -9.85
N THR A 329 -12.44 -15.28 -10.44
CA THR A 329 -13.48 -16.24 -10.01
C THR A 329 -13.70 -17.40 -10.96
N LYS A 330 -13.36 -17.26 -12.25
CA LYS A 330 -13.71 -18.23 -13.29
C LYS A 330 -12.53 -18.80 -14.06
N PHE A 331 -11.40 -18.09 -14.13
CA PHE A 331 -10.23 -18.63 -14.83
C PHE A 331 -9.66 -19.83 -14.08
N GLY A 332 -9.39 -20.92 -14.80
CA GLY A 332 -8.58 -22.02 -14.32
C GLY A 332 -7.09 -21.67 -14.43
N ASP A 333 -6.23 -22.63 -14.08
CA ASP A 333 -4.78 -22.42 -14.07
C ASP A 333 -4.24 -22.05 -15.47
N GLN A 334 -4.80 -22.61 -16.54
CA GLN A 334 -4.35 -22.34 -17.90
C GLN A 334 -4.76 -20.94 -18.37
N GLU A 335 -6.03 -20.55 -18.18
CA GLU A 335 -6.51 -19.21 -18.54
C GLU A 335 -5.82 -18.13 -17.70
N PHE A 336 -5.56 -18.41 -16.43
CA PHE A 336 -4.83 -17.51 -15.56
C PHE A 336 -3.36 -17.37 -15.98
N GLN A 337 -2.69 -18.46 -16.39
CA GLN A 337 -1.35 -18.38 -16.97
C GLN A 337 -1.33 -17.53 -18.24
N GLN A 338 -2.31 -17.71 -19.13
CA GLN A 338 -2.43 -16.89 -20.34
C GLN A 338 -2.62 -15.40 -20.01
N PHE A 339 -3.47 -15.08 -19.04
CA PHE A 339 -3.63 -13.72 -18.51
C PHE A 339 -2.30 -13.14 -18.01
N VAL A 340 -1.52 -13.90 -17.24
CA VAL A 340 -0.22 -13.47 -16.72
C VAL A 340 0.80 -13.26 -17.86
N GLU A 341 0.83 -14.13 -18.87
CA GLU A 341 1.73 -13.97 -20.02
C GLU A 341 1.40 -12.73 -20.84
N ILE A 342 0.11 -12.44 -21.08
CA ILE A 342 -0.32 -11.19 -21.73
C ILE A 342 0.09 -9.99 -20.85
N LEU A 343 -0.21 -10.03 -19.55
CA LEU A 343 0.15 -8.95 -18.61
C LEU A 343 1.65 -8.63 -18.66
N LYS A 344 2.51 -9.65 -18.72
CA LYS A 344 3.97 -9.46 -18.77
C LYS A 344 4.41 -8.70 -20.01
N GLN A 345 3.70 -8.83 -21.12
CA GLN A 345 4.00 -8.16 -22.40
C GLN A 345 3.51 -6.72 -22.45
N ILE A 346 2.54 -6.36 -21.61
CA ILE A 346 1.99 -5.00 -21.55
C ILE A 346 2.97 -4.04 -20.86
N ASP A 347 3.17 -2.87 -21.45
CA ASP A 347 3.87 -1.75 -20.81
C ASP A 347 2.86 -0.90 -20.04
N PHE A 348 3.12 -0.60 -18.77
CA PHE A 348 2.21 0.20 -17.93
C PHE A 348 2.47 1.69 -18.18
N ASN A 349 2.12 2.16 -19.37
CA ASN A 349 2.31 3.56 -19.75
C ASN A 349 1.03 4.38 -19.48
N LEU A 350 1.20 5.66 -19.17
CA LEU A 350 0.09 6.57 -18.93
C LEU A 350 0.59 8.00 -19.12
N THR A 351 -0.29 8.86 -19.62
CA THR A 351 -0.08 10.30 -19.70
C THR A 351 -1.19 11.04 -18.93
N HIS A 352 -0.88 12.20 -18.40
CA HIS A 352 -1.80 13.13 -17.73
C HIS A 352 -1.18 14.54 -17.78
N GLU A 353 -1.96 15.62 -17.62
CA GLU A 353 -1.47 17.01 -17.67
C GLU A 353 -0.22 17.27 -16.80
N THR A 354 -0.12 16.56 -15.68
CA THR A 354 0.97 16.69 -14.70
C THR A 354 2.00 15.55 -14.74
N ILE A 355 1.77 14.54 -15.59
CA ILE A 355 2.60 13.35 -15.73
C ILE A 355 2.74 13.06 -17.21
N GLU A 356 3.85 13.51 -17.81
CA GLU A 356 4.10 13.29 -19.23
C GLU A 356 4.23 11.78 -19.52
N HIS A 357 5.20 11.10 -18.89
CA HIS A 357 5.38 9.64 -19.01
C HIS A 357 5.98 9.06 -17.73
N PHE A 358 5.62 7.82 -17.38
CA PHE A 358 6.29 7.10 -16.31
C PHE A 358 7.68 6.61 -16.77
N PRO A 359 8.74 6.77 -15.95
CA PRO A 359 10.03 6.15 -16.23
C PRO A 359 9.91 4.62 -16.37
N THR A 360 10.66 4.02 -17.28
CA THR A 360 10.59 2.58 -17.60
C THR A 360 10.68 1.68 -16.36
N GLU A 361 11.53 2.02 -15.39
CA GLU A 361 11.67 1.26 -14.14
C GLU A 361 10.41 1.34 -13.27
N ILE A 362 9.75 2.51 -13.23
CA ILE A 362 8.49 2.70 -12.51
C ILE A 362 7.39 1.87 -13.15
N ARG A 363 7.30 1.85 -14.49
CA ARG A 363 6.29 1.04 -15.21
C ARG A 363 6.41 -0.45 -14.88
N LYS A 364 7.65 -0.97 -14.83
CA LYS A 364 7.93 -2.35 -14.41
C LYS A 364 7.50 -2.62 -12.96
N ASP A 365 7.82 -1.71 -12.05
CA ASP A 365 7.44 -1.83 -10.64
C ASP A 365 5.90 -1.78 -10.47
N LEU A 366 5.19 -0.87 -11.16
CA LEU A 366 3.73 -0.76 -11.12
C LEU A 366 3.04 -2.04 -11.62
N LYS A 367 3.52 -2.60 -12.74
CA LYS A 367 3.04 -3.88 -13.25
C LYS A 367 3.23 -5.01 -12.25
N GLN A 368 4.39 -5.08 -11.59
CA GLN A 368 4.64 -6.10 -10.58
C GLN A 368 3.73 -5.93 -9.35
N ILE A 369 3.50 -4.70 -8.91
CA ILE A 369 2.56 -4.40 -7.81
C ILE A 369 1.14 -4.85 -8.18
N PHE A 370 0.68 -4.55 -9.40
CA PHE A 370 -0.63 -4.99 -9.88
C PHE A 370 -0.75 -6.51 -9.87
N LEU A 371 0.25 -7.22 -10.39
CA LEU A 371 0.28 -8.68 -10.39
C LEU A 371 0.25 -9.26 -8.96
N ASN A 372 0.95 -8.63 -8.02
CA ASN A 372 0.93 -9.04 -6.61
C ASN A 372 -0.48 -8.91 -6.00
N PHE A 373 -1.20 -7.81 -6.27
CA PHE A 373 -2.60 -7.67 -5.84
C PHE A 373 -3.46 -8.83 -6.35
N ILE A 374 -3.33 -9.18 -7.64
CA ILE A 374 -4.11 -10.28 -8.23
C ILE A 374 -3.80 -11.61 -7.54
N TYR A 375 -2.52 -11.92 -7.30
CA TYR A 375 -2.12 -13.13 -6.56
C TYR A 375 -2.65 -13.16 -5.12
N GLU A 376 -2.57 -12.05 -4.40
CA GLU A 376 -3.08 -11.94 -3.03
C GLU A 376 -4.60 -12.15 -2.98
N ILE A 377 -5.35 -11.54 -3.90
CA ILE A 377 -6.81 -11.68 -4.00
C ILE A 377 -7.18 -13.14 -4.32
N ILE A 378 -6.52 -13.77 -5.29
CA ILE A 378 -6.78 -15.17 -5.65
C ILE A 378 -6.41 -16.12 -4.50
N GLY A 379 -5.36 -15.82 -3.73
CA GLY A 379 -4.95 -16.60 -2.56
C GLY A 379 -5.84 -16.40 -1.32
N SER A 380 -6.73 -15.42 -1.34
CA SER A 380 -7.61 -15.11 -0.21
C SER A 380 -8.74 -16.13 -0.05
N LYS A 381 -9.26 -16.27 1.18
CA LYS A 381 -10.39 -17.18 1.48
C LYS A 381 -11.70 -16.76 0.80
N ASP A 382 -11.92 -15.45 0.68
CA ASP A 382 -13.08 -14.87 0.02
C ASP A 382 -12.58 -13.92 -1.07
N LYS A 383 -12.34 -14.50 -2.25
CA LYS A 383 -11.74 -13.82 -3.39
C LYS A 383 -12.57 -12.62 -3.85
N ILE A 384 -13.90 -12.75 -3.82
CA ILE A 384 -14.83 -11.70 -4.25
C ILE A 384 -14.78 -10.54 -3.25
N LEU A 385 -14.92 -10.81 -1.95
CA LEU A 385 -14.84 -9.77 -0.94
C LEU A 385 -13.48 -9.08 -0.94
N SER A 386 -12.38 -9.83 -1.10
CA SER A 386 -11.03 -9.26 -1.19
C SER A 386 -10.88 -8.35 -2.41
N PHE A 387 -11.38 -8.78 -3.57
CA PHE A 387 -11.40 -7.96 -4.78
C PHE A 387 -12.20 -6.68 -4.59
N GLU A 388 -13.44 -6.79 -4.11
CA GLU A 388 -14.31 -5.63 -3.91
C GLU A 388 -13.71 -4.65 -2.90
N ASN A 389 -13.10 -5.15 -1.82
CA ASN A 389 -12.44 -4.30 -0.83
C ASN A 389 -11.27 -3.52 -1.44
N GLU A 390 -10.40 -4.16 -2.22
CA GLU A 390 -9.27 -3.46 -2.84
C GLU A 390 -9.73 -2.48 -3.93
N PHE A 391 -10.70 -2.89 -4.76
CA PHE A 391 -11.17 -2.06 -5.87
C PHE A 391 -11.99 -0.85 -5.39
N LYS A 392 -12.83 -1.01 -4.37
CA LYS A 392 -13.66 0.08 -3.80
C LYS A 392 -12.88 0.97 -2.82
N ASN A 393 -11.72 0.55 -2.34
CA ASN A 393 -10.92 1.33 -1.38
C ASN A 393 -10.22 2.52 -2.07
N THR A 394 -10.72 3.73 -1.81
CA THR A 394 -10.18 4.98 -2.37
C THR A 394 -8.76 5.33 -1.93
N LYS A 395 -8.21 4.60 -0.94
CA LYS A 395 -6.80 4.71 -0.52
C LYS A 395 -5.90 3.64 -1.14
N SER A 396 -6.49 2.61 -1.75
CA SER A 396 -5.75 1.58 -2.48
C SER A 396 -5.40 2.09 -3.87
N ILE A 397 -4.18 1.81 -4.31
CA ILE A 397 -3.74 2.10 -5.68
C ILE A 397 -4.25 1.06 -6.69
N PHE A 398 -4.92 0.00 -6.23
CA PHE A 398 -5.38 -1.10 -7.07
C PHE A 398 -6.35 -0.65 -8.17
N TYR A 399 -7.25 0.30 -7.89
CA TYR A 399 -8.12 0.89 -8.91
C TYR A 399 -7.31 1.53 -10.06
N ALA A 400 -6.38 2.44 -9.76
CA ALA A 400 -5.52 3.08 -10.77
C ALA A 400 -4.74 2.05 -11.58
N LEU A 401 -4.15 1.07 -10.91
CA LEU A 401 -3.41 0.02 -11.60
C LEU A 401 -4.32 -0.81 -12.51
N SER A 402 -5.57 -1.03 -12.13
CA SER A 402 -6.57 -1.71 -12.96
C SER A 402 -6.92 -0.89 -14.20
N ILE A 403 -7.08 0.42 -14.06
CA ILE A 403 -7.38 1.33 -15.19
C ILE A 403 -6.19 1.44 -16.14
N ILE A 404 -4.98 1.60 -15.59
CA ILE A 404 -3.72 1.57 -16.37
C ILE A 404 -3.64 0.23 -17.12
N TYR A 405 -3.86 -0.90 -16.45
CA TYR A 405 -3.88 -2.20 -17.10
C TYR A 405 -4.90 -2.27 -18.23
N ALA A 406 -6.15 -1.85 -18.01
CA ALA A 406 -7.21 -1.90 -19.01
C ALA A 406 -6.88 -1.10 -20.27
N LYS A 407 -6.42 0.15 -20.10
CA LYS A 407 -6.01 1.03 -21.21
C LYS A 407 -4.82 0.43 -21.99
N ASN A 408 -3.79 -0.01 -21.30
CA ASN A 408 -2.59 -0.58 -21.95
C ASN A 408 -2.84 -1.97 -22.56
N LEU A 409 -3.80 -2.75 -22.04
CA LEU A 409 -4.24 -4.01 -22.65
C LEU A 409 -4.88 -3.78 -24.02
N ILE A 410 -5.75 -2.76 -24.13
CA ILE A 410 -6.36 -2.38 -25.40
C ILE A 410 -5.28 -1.92 -26.37
N HIS A 411 -4.38 -1.05 -25.93
CA HIS A 411 -3.27 -0.60 -26.77
C HIS A 411 -2.42 -1.76 -27.27
N TYR A 412 -2.06 -2.70 -26.39
CA TYR A 412 -1.36 -3.91 -26.75
C TYR A 412 -2.09 -4.66 -27.87
N PHE A 413 -3.40 -4.82 -27.82
CA PHE A 413 -4.13 -5.47 -28.92
C PHE A 413 -4.11 -4.68 -30.23
N VAL A 414 -4.14 -3.34 -30.16
CA VAL A 414 -4.08 -2.46 -31.32
C VAL A 414 -2.70 -2.51 -32.00
N GLU A 415 -1.61 -2.50 -31.23
CA GLU A 415 -0.25 -2.57 -31.78
C GLU A 415 0.04 -3.88 -32.51
N PHE A 416 -0.48 -4.99 -31.99
CA PHE A 416 -0.25 -6.31 -32.56
C PHE A 416 -1.17 -6.62 -33.75
N ASN A 417 -2.13 -5.76 -34.07
CA ASN A 417 -3.03 -5.94 -35.20
C ASN A 417 -3.25 -4.64 -35.98
N SER A 418 -2.64 -4.57 -37.17
CA SER A 418 -2.74 -3.39 -38.05
C SER A 418 -4.17 -3.05 -38.47
N GLU A 419 -5.08 -4.01 -38.55
CA GLU A 419 -6.49 -3.74 -38.88
C GLU A 419 -7.18 -2.98 -37.75
N TYR A 420 -6.90 -3.36 -36.49
CA TYR A 420 -7.41 -2.63 -35.33
C TYR A 420 -6.85 -1.22 -35.25
N LYS A 421 -5.58 -1.02 -35.60
CA LYS A 421 -4.98 0.31 -35.66
C LYS A 421 -5.68 1.20 -36.69
N VAL A 422 -5.97 0.68 -37.88
CA VAL A 422 -6.71 1.42 -38.92
C VAL A 422 -8.15 1.72 -38.50
N LEU A 423 -8.84 0.76 -37.89
CA LEU A 423 -10.23 0.93 -37.45
C LEU A 423 -10.36 1.93 -36.29
N LEU A 424 -9.40 1.91 -35.37
CA LEU A 424 -9.41 2.79 -34.21
C LEU A 424 -9.07 4.23 -34.61
N GLY A 425 -8.03 4.41 -35.42
CA GLY A 425 -7.48 5.71 -35.79
C GLY A 425 -6.44 6.22 -34.79
N GLU A 426 -5.52 7.08 -35.25
CA GLU A 426 -4.38 7.56 -34.45
C GLU A 426 -4.81 8.42 -33.26
N GLU A 427 -5.83 9.25 -33.40
CA GLU A 427 -6.34 10.10 -32.33
C GLU A 427 -6.92 9.28 -31.17
N ALA A 428 -7.76 8.29 -31.50
CA ALA A 428 -8.31 7.38 -30.50
C ALA A 428 -7.24 6.50 -29.84
N GLU A 429 -6.21 6.10 -30.60
CA GLU A 429 -5.03 5.40 -30.04
C GLU A 429 -4.31 6.26 -28.98
N GLN A 430 -4.14 7.56 -29.24
CA GLN A 430 -3.54 8.49 -28.27
C GLN A 430 -4.43 8.69 -27.03
N GLN A 431 -5.75 8.85 -27.23
CA GLN A 431 -6.72 9.03 -26.14
C GLN A 431 -6.72 7.85 -25.14
N ILE A 432 -6.39 6.63 -25.59
CA ILE A 432 -6.31 5.45 -24.72
C ILE A 432 -5.27 5.66 -23.60
N TYR A 433 -4.14 6.32 -23.86
CA TYR A 433 -3.09 6.52 -22.87
C TYR A 433 -3.34 7.63 -21.87
N GLU A 434 -4.27 8.52 -22.15
CA GLU A 434 -4.50 9.69 -21.31
C GLU A 434 -5.43 9.33 -20.15
N TRP A 435 -4.99 9.63 -18.94
CA TRP A 435 -5.76 9.40 -17.73
C TRP A 435 -7.02 10.26 -17.73
N GLU A 436 -8.17 9.67 -17.40
CA GLU A 436 -9.48 10.36 -17.38
C GLU A 436 -9.96 10.88 -18.73
N LEU A 437 -9.33 10.45 -19.83
CA LEU A 437 -9.84 10.66 -21.18
C LEU A 437 -10.55 9.40 -21.69
N GLU A 438 -11.81 9.56 -22.06
CA GLU A 438 -12.58 8.59 -22.82
C GLU A 438 -12.17 8.65 -24.29
N THR A 439 -12.22 7.51 -24.99
CA THR A 439 -12.03 7.52 -26.44
C THR A 439 -13.33 7.78 -27.15
N ASP A 440 -13.29 8.46 -28.29
CA ASP A 440 -14.47 8.70 -29.12
C ASP A 440 -14.95 7.45 -29.88
N ASN A 441 -14.15 6.37 -29.90
CA ASN A 441 -14.39 5.18 -30.73
C ASN A 441 -14.64 3.91 -29.90
N ILE A 442 -15.55 3.99 -28.94
CA ILE A 442 -15.86 2.90 -27.99
C ILE A 442 -16.37 1.64 -28.69
N GLN A 443 -17.12 1.77 -29.78
CA GLN A 443 -17.63 0.62 -30.52
C GLN A 443 -16.49 -0.25 -31.07
N VAL A 444 -15.44 0.37 -31.61
CA VAL A 444 -14.24 -0.36 -32.07
C VAL A 444 -13.53 -1.01 -30.89
N LEU A 445 -13.44 -0.34 -29.73
CA LEU A 445 -12.88 -0.96 -28.52
C LEU A 445 -13.65 -2.21 -28.10
N LEU A 446 -14.98 -2.18 -28.14
CA LEU A 446 -15.83 -3.34 -27.80
C LEU A 446 -15.56 -4.52 -28.75
N VAL A 447 -15.40 -4.27 -30.05
CA VAL A 447 -15.02 -5.31 -31.04
C VAL A 447 -13.65 -5.92 -30.70
N ILE A 448 -12.64 -5.08 -30.44
CA ILE A 448 -11.28 -5.52 -30.10
C ILE A 448 -11.31 -6.37 -28.83
N LEU A 449 -11.96 -5.89 -27.77
CA LEU A 449 -12.05 -6.59 -26.49
C LEU A 449 -12.79 -7.92 -26.62
N ALA A 450 -13.91 -7.96 -27.35
CA ALA A 450 -14.67 -9.19 -27.58
C ALA A 450 -13.81 -10.26 -28.28
N ASN A 451 -13.12 -9.88 -29.36
CA ASN A 451 -12.29 -10.78 -30.15
C ASN A 451 -11.05 -11.26 -29.38
N CYS A 452 -10.27 -10.34 -28.80
CA CYS A 452 -8.98 -10.65 -28.20
C CYS A 452 -9.07 -11.38 -26.86
N LEU A 453 -10.16 -11.16 -26.10
CA LEU A 453 -10.34 -11.74 -24.77
C LEU A 453 -11.38 -12.88 -24.75
N ASN A 454 -11.93 -13.26 -25.91
CA ASN A 454 -12.97 -14.26 -26.04
C ASN A 454 -14.20 -13.97 -25.16
N LEU A 455 -14.72 -12.73 -25.26
CA LEU A 455 -15.82 -12.22 -24.45
C LEU A 455 -17.08 -12.00 -25.30
N ILE A 456 -18.24 -12.15 -24.67
CA ILE A 456 -19.52 -11.67 -25.19
C ILE A 456 -19.88 -10.40 -24.42
N LEU A 457 -19.84 -9.26 -25.08
CA LEU A 457 -20.18 -7.97 -24.49
C LEU A 457 -21.64 -7.63 -24.83
N HIS A 458 -22.46 -7.47 -23.80
CA HIS A 458 -23.84 -7.01 -23.88
C HIS A 458 -23.84 -5.51 -23.62
N PHE A 459 -24.06 -4.71 -24.65
CA PHE A 459 -24.02 -3.25 -24.57
C PHE A 459 -25.44 -2.69 -24.65
N TYR A 460 -25.97 -2.26 -23.50
CA TYR A 460 -27.28 -1.63 -23.39
C TYR A 460 -27.12 -0.12 -23.55
N PHE A 461 -27.60 0.41 -24.67
CA PHE A 461 -27.62 1.84 -24.95
C PHE A 461 -28.98 2.42 -24.55
N ILE A 462 -29.00 3.25 -23.51
CA ILE A 462 -30.17 4.04 -23.13
C ILE A 462 -30.06 5.40 -23.84
N ASP A 463 -31.03 5.71 -24.71
CA ASP A 463 -31.04 6.98 -25.45
C ASP A 463 -31.24 8.20 -24.52
N SER A 464 -30.83 9.40 -24.96
CA SER A 464 -30.91 10.65 -24.18
C SER A 464 -32.34 11.03 -23.77
N ASP A 465 -33.31 10.59 -24.55
CA ASP A 465 -34.72 10.80 -24.27
C ASP A 465 -35.27 9.82 -23.23
N ASN A 466 -34.48 8.82 -22.79
CA ASN A 466 -34.88 7.73 -21.91
C ASN A 466 -36.17 7.03 -22.37
N LYS A 467 -36.34 6.86 -23.69
CA LYS A 467 -37.53 6.23 -24.30
C LYS A 467 -37.24 4.88 -24.91
N THR A 468 -35.99 4.63 -25.29
CA THR A 468 -35.58 3.41 -26.00
C THR A 468 -34.35 2.82 -25.34
N ILE A 469 -34.27 1.49 -25.39
CA ILE A 469 -33.06 0.74 -25.06
C ILE A 469 -32.68 -0.04 -26.32
N ASP A 470 -31.47 0.19 -26.82
CA ASP A 470 -30.87 -0.65 -27.85
C ASP A 470 -29.88 -1.63 -27.20
N LEU A 471 -29.96 -2.90 -27.57
CA LEU A 471 -29.05 -3.93 -27.09
C LEU A 471 -28.17 -4.40 -28.23
N GLN A 472 -26.89 -4.08 -28.12
CA GLN A 472 -25.87 -4.48 -29.07
C GLN A 472 -25.02 -5.62 -28.50
N PHE A 473 -24.69 -6.58 -29.35
CA PHE A 473 -23.86 -7.73 -28.99
C PHE A 473 -22.54 -7.66 -29.73
N TYR A 474 -21.45 -7.74 -28.96
CA TYR A 474 -20.11 -7.88 -29.49
C TYR A 474 -19.60 -9.26 -29.07
N GLN A 475 -19.26 -10.10 -30.05
CA GLN A 475 -18.83 -11.48 -29.81
C GLN A 475 -17.64 -11.83 -30.72
N PRO A 476 -16.83 -12.83 -30.35
CA PRO A 476 -15.66 -13.21 -31.13
C PRO A 476 -16.04 -13.69 -32.53
N TYR A 477 -15.33 -13.24 -33.57
CA TYR A 477 -15.76 -13.50 -34.95
C TYR A 477 -15.74 -14.99 -35.32
N GLN A 478 -14.73 -15.77 -34.91
CA GLN A 478 -14.63 -17.22 -35.17
C GLN A 478 -13.60 -17.91 -34.25
N ASN A 479 -13.90 -18.12 -32.97
CA ASN A 479 -13.00 -18.91 -32.11
C ASN A 479 -13.43 -20.38 -32.09
N ASN A 480 -12.67 -21.25 -32.76
CA ASN A 480 -12.67 -22.70 -32.55
C ASN A 480 -12.10 -23.12 -31.17
N LEU A 481 -11.88 -22.16 -30.27
CA LEU A 481 -11.42 -22.43 -28.92
C LEU A 481 -12.56 -23.07 -28.14
N SER A 482 -12.28 -24.22 -27.52
CA SER A 482 -13.21 -24.98 -26.69
C SER A 482 -13.58 -24.29 -25.37
N LEU A 483 -13.15 -23.04 -25.15
CA LEU A 483 -13.39 -22.30 -23.92
C LEU A 483 -14.73 -21.56 -23.99
N PRO A 484 -15.59 -21.69 -22.96
CA PRO A 484 -16.86 -20.99 -22.92
C PRO A 484 -16.61 -19.48 -22.81
N SER A 485 -17.14 -18.72 -23.77
CA SER A 485 -17.08 -17.26 -23.77
C SER A 485 -17.72 -16.70 -22.51
N GLN A 486 -17.08 -15.68 -21.93
CA GLN A 486 -17.57 -15.02 -20.70
C GLN A 486 -18.36 -13.77 -21.05
N ASN A 487 -19.43 -13.51 -20.30
CA ASN A 487 -20.31 -12.38 -20.54
C ASN A 487 -19.90 -11.17 -19.69
N ILE A 488 -19.88 -9.98 -20.31
CA ILE A 488 -19.76 -8.68 -19.65
C ILE A 488 -20.98 -7.84 -20.06
N TYR A 489 -21.56 -7.13 -19.09
CA TYR A 489 -22.77 -6.34 -19.29
C TYR A 489 -22.46 -4.87 -19.01
N LEU A 490 -22.52 -4.05 -20.06
CA LEU A 490 -22.26 -2.62 -20.00
C LEU A 490 -23.56 -1.87 -20.24
N LEU A 491 -23.85 -0.93 -19.35
CA LEU A 491 -24.98 -0.03 -19.46
C LEU A 491 -24.44 1.35 -19.84
N PHE A 492 -24.81 1.86 -21.00
CA PHE A 492 -24.45 3.19 -21.44
C PHE A 492 -25.65 4.13 -21.38
N CYS A 493 -25.37 5.32 -20.89
CA CYS A 493 -26.27 6.47 -20.86
C CYS A 493 -25.45 7.63 -21.39
N PRO A 494 -26.03 8.65 -22.04
CA PRO A 494 -25.22 9.69 -22.68
C PRO A 494 -24.22 10.32 -21.70
N GLY A 495 -22.92 10.11 -21.99
CA GLY A 495 -21.80 10.59 -21.18
C GLY A 495 -21.39 9.72 -19.99
N HIS A 496 -21.96 8.52 -19.79
CA HIS A 496 -21.63 7.67 -18.66
C HIS A 496 -21.87 6.16 -18.87
N TYR A 497 -20.99 5.34 -18.29
CA TYR A 497 -21.08 3.87 -18.33
C TYR A 497 -21.25 3.32 -16.92
N CYS A 498 -22.14 2.34 -16.78
CA CYS A 498 -22.40 1.58 -15.57
C CYS A 498 -22.23 0.07 -15.85
N ILE A 499 -22.21 -0.73 -14.78
CA ILE A 499 -22.17 -2.19 -14.86
C ILE A 499 -23.60 -2.74 -14.84
N GLY A 500 -24.01 -3.48 -15.86
CA GLY A 500 -25.27 -4.21 -15.85
C GLY A 500 -25.17 -5.48 -15.00
N LEU A 501 -26.22 -5.80 -14.23
CA LEU A 501 -26.30 -7.06 -13.49
C LEU A 501 -27.31 -7.98 -14.19
N PRO A 502 -26.89 -9.09 -14.81
CA PRO A 502 -27.80 -9.95 -15.56
C PRO A 502 -28.81 -10.66 -14.63
N LEU A 503 -29.98 -11.00 -15.17
CA LEU A 503 -30.87 -11.97 -14.52
C LEU A 503 -30.14 -13.33 -14.48
N GLU A 504 -30.09 -13.95 -13.29
CA GLU A 504 -29.56 -15.31 -13.16
C GLU A 504 -30.45 -16.24 -13.98
N LYS A 505 -29.86 -16.99 -14.92
CA LYS A 505 -30.57 -18.08 -15.59
C LYS A 505 -30.71 -19.21 -14.57
N ASN A 506 -31.90 -19.33 -13.97
CA ASN A 506 -32.31 -20.51 -13.19
C ASN A 506 -32.23 -21.79 -14.04
#